data_AF-A0A8T5QYM2-F1
#
_entry.id   AF-A0A8T5QYM2-F1
#
_cell.length_a   1.000
_cell.length_b   1.000
_cell.length_c   1.000
_cell.angle_alpha   90.00
_cell.angle_beta   90.00
_cell.angle_gamma   90.00
#
_symmetry.space_group_name_H-M   'P 1'
#
loop_
_entity.id
_entity.type
_entity.pdbx_description
1 polymer ?
#
loop_
_entity_poly.entity_id
_entity_poly.type
_entity_poly.pdbx_seq_one_letter_code
_entity_poly.pdbx_strand_id
1 'polypeptide(L)' 'MALGTFLWLIGLVCMVWVIYDVFTKNKKLTTTLKVVWVICAIFFSIITAIVYYIMYKR' A
#
# COMPACT_ATOMS: atom_id res chain seq x y z
N MET A 1 17.00 7.99 20.69
CA MET A 1 16.64 8.87 19.55
C MET A 1 16.71 8.19 18.18
N ALA A 2 17.15 6.92 18.06
CA ALA A 2 17.24 6.22 16.76
C ALA A 2 16.01 5.36 16.38
N LEU A 3 15.16 4.95 17.33
CA LEU A 3 14.03 4.04 17.03
C LEU A 3 12.92 4.69 16.18
N GLY A 4 12.71 6.00 16.32
CA GLY A 4 11.67 6.72 15.57
C GLY A 4 11.97 6.84 14.08
N THR A 5 13.24 6.98 13.70
CA THR A 5 13.65 7.10 12.29
C THR A 5 13.49 5.77 11.54
N PHE A 6 13.75 4.63 12.17
CA PHE A 6 13.53 3.32 11.54
C PHE A 6 12.05 3.04 11.27
N LEU A 7 11.17 3.35 12.23
CA LEU A 7 9.71 3.21 12.05
C LEU A 7 9.18 4.13 10.94
N TRP A 8 9.70 5.34 10.86
CA TRP A 8 9.35 6.28 9.79
C TRP A 8 9.82 5.81 8.41
N LEU A 9 11.04 5.27 8.32
CA LEU A 9 11.59 4.70 7.09
C LEU A 9 10.75 3.52 6.58
N ILE A 10 10.35 2.63 7.49
CA ILE A 10 9.50 1.47 7.18
C ILE A 10 8.11 1.92 6.71
N GLY A 11 7.53 2.95 7.33
CA GLY A 11 6.27 3.54 6.87
C GLY A 11 6.37 4.06 5.43
N LEU A 12 7.47 4.75 5.10
CA LEU A 12 7.75 5.24 3.75
C LEU A 12 7.89 4.12 2.72
N VAL A 13 8.65 3.07 3.06
CA VAL A 13 8.84 1.90 2.19
C VAL A 13 7.52 1.16 1.97
N CYS A 14 6.71 0.97 3.02
CA CYS A 14 5.38 0.38 2.90
C CYS A 14 4.46 1.22 1.99
N MET A 15 4.47 2.55 2.12
CA MET A 15 3.67 3.43 1.28
C MET A 15 4.05 3.29 -0.21
N VAL A 16 5.34 3.36 -0.52
CA VAL A 16 5.84 3.22 -1.90
C VAL A 16 5.51 1.84 -2.46
N TRP A 17 5.64 0.80 -1.65
CA TRP A 17 5.33 -0.57 -2.06
C TRP A 17 3.84 -0.75 -2.39
N VAL A 18 2.92 -0.23 -1.56
CA VAL A 18 1.48 -0.32 -1.83
C VAL A 18 1.11 0.41 -3.12
N ILE A 19 1.65 1.61 -3.34
CA ILE A 19 1.42 2.37 -4.59
C ILE A 19 1.93 1.59 -5.79
N TYR A 20 3.15 1.04 -5.70
CA TYR A 20 3.74 0.26 -6.78
C TYR A 20 2.92 -0.99 -7.09
N ASP A 21 2.49 -1.75 -6.07
CA ASP A 21 1.73 -2.99 -6.26
C ASP A 21 0.35 -2.70 -6.88
N VAL A 22 -0.30 -1.60 -6.49
CA VAL A 22 -1.58 -1.14 -7.06
C VAL A 22 -1.45 -0.74 -8.53
N PHE A 23 -0.33 -0.14 -8.93
CA PHE A 23 -0.12 0.29 -10.32
C PHE A 23 0.44 -0.83 -11.22
N THR A 24 1.43 -1.58 -10.76
CA THR A 24 2.20 -2.55 -11.56
C THR A 24 1.58 -3.94 -11.59
N LYS A 25 1.17 -4.50 -10.45
CA LYS A 25 0.69 -5.90 -10.40
C LYS A 25 -0.75 -6.06 -10.85
N ASN A 26 -1.50 -4.97 -10.82
CA ASN A 26 -2.93 -4.97 -10.98
C ASN A 26 -3.34 -4.34 -12.32
N LYS A 27 -3.02 -4.99 -13.43
CA LYS A 27 -3.44 -4.53 -14.77
C LYS A 27 -4.92 -4.84 -15.08
N LYS A 28 -5.56 -5.70 -14.28
CA LYS A 28 -6.99 -6.06 -14.42
C LYS A 28 -7.94 -5.26 -13.53
N LEU A 29 -7.44 -4.49 -12.56
CA LEU A 29 -8.29 -3.62 -11.75
C LEU A 29 -8.73 -2.39 -12.54
N THR A 30 -10.03 -2.14 -12.52
CA THR A 30 -10.63 -0.89 -13.02
C THR A 30 -10.03 0.32 -12.31
N THR A 31 -9.93 1.43 -13.03
CA THR A 31 -9.35 2.70 -12.55
C THR A 31 -9.94 3.15 -11.22
N THR A 32 -11.25 2.94 -11.02
CA THR A 32 -11.96 3.25 -9.76
C THR A 32 -11.40 2.48 -8.57
N LEU A 33 -11.10 1.19 -8.71
CA LEU A 33 -10.55 0.38 -7.63
C LEU A 33 -9.12 0.79 -7.28
N LYS A 34 -8.32 1.22 -8.26
CA LYS A 34 -6.97 1.76 -7.99
C LYS A 34 -7.03 3.03 -7.14
N VAL A 35 -7.95 3.94 -7.45
CA VAL A 35 -8.12 5.20 -6.70
C VAL A 35 -8.59 4.93 -5.28
N VAL A 36 -9.58 4.05 -5.08
CA VAL A 36 -10.03 3.63 -3.75
C VAL A 36 -8.89 3.01 -2.95
N TRP A 37 -8.06 2.18 -3.60
CA TRP A 37 -6.89 1.56 -2.97
C TRP A 37 -5.85 2.56 -2.48
N VAL A 38 -5.53 3.57 -3.30
CA VAL A 38 -4.60 4.63 -2.94
C VAL A 38 -5.14 5.47 -1.78
N ILE A 39 -6.43 5.82 -1.80
CA ILE A 39 -7.08 6.58 -0.71
C ILE A 39 -7.04 5.78 0.60
N CYS A 40 -7.40 4.49 0.55
CA CYS A 40 -7.32 3.63 1.73
C CYS A 40 -5.87 3.40 2.19
N ALA A 41 -4.88 3.36 1.29
CA ALA A 41 -3.47 3.24 1.65
C ALA A 41 -2.95 4.50 2.37
N ILE A 42 -3.41 5.69 1.98
CA ILE A 42 -3.05 6.94 2.65
C ILE A 42 -3.62 6.99 4.07
N PHE A 43 -4.87 6.54 4.27
CA PHE A 43 -5.52 6.57 5.58
C PHE A 43 -5.14 5.41 6.52
N PHE A 44 -4.92 4.21 5.99
CA PHE A 44 -4.73 2.98 6.78
C PHE A 44 -3.38 2.29 6.57
N SER A 45 -2.48 2.88 5.74
CA SER A 45 -1.08 2.50 5.44
C SER A 45 -0.74 1.01 5.53
N ILE A 46 -0.56 0.48 6.74
CA ILE A 46 -0.11 -0.90 6.96
C ILE A 46 -1.24 -1.92 6.81
N ILE A 47 -2.47 -1.58 7.22
CA ILE A 47 -3.62 -2.49 7.19
C ILE A 47 -4.11 -2.66 5.76
N THR A 48 -4.12 -1.58 4.99
CA THR A 48 -4.43 -1.62 3.57
C THR A 48 -3.41 -2.50 2.85
N ALA A 49 -2.12 -2.35 3.10
CA ALA A 49 -1.11 -3.25 2.51
C ALA A 49 -1.41 -4.75 2.72
N ILE A 50 -1.82 -5.12 3.94
CA ILE A 50 -2.15 -6.51 4.32
C ILE A 50 -3.40 -6.99 3.57
N VAL A 51 -4.48 -6.21 3.58
CA VAL A 51 -5.73 -6.57 2.90
C VAL A 51 -5.49 -6.72 1.40
N TYR A 52 -4.61 -5.92 0.79
CA TYR A 52 -4.30 -6.04 -0.64
C TYR A 52 -3.64 -7.35 -0.95
N TYR A 53 -2.63 -7.66 -0.15
CA TYR A 53 -1.81 -8.82 -0.35
C TYR A 53 -2.67 -10.09 -0.22
N ILE A 54 -3.62 -10.09 0.71
CA ILE A 54 -4.57 -11.20 0.90
C ILE A 54 -5.63 -11.26 -0.21
N MET A 55 -6.15 -10.12 -0.68
CA MET A 55 -7.21 -10.07 -1.69
C MET A 55 -6.71 -10.30 -3.12
N TYR A 56 -5.51 -9.84 -3.45
CA TYR A 56 -5.02 -9.81 -4.83
C TYR A 56 -3.86 -10.77 -5.12
N LYS A 57 -3.12 -11.19 -4.09
CA LYS A 57 -2.06 -12.18 -4.23
C LYS A 57 -2.52 -13.61 -3.90
N ARG A 58 -3.80 -13.80 -3.56
CA ARG A 58 -4.44 -15.12 -3.59
C ARG A 58 -4.92 -15.48 -4.97
#